data_AF-A0A5C7LM93-F1
#
_entry.id   AF-A0A5C7LM93-F1
#
_cell.length_a   1.000
_cell.length_b   1.000
_cell.length_c   1.000
_cell.angle_alpha   90.00
_cell.angle_beta   90.00
_cell.angle_gamma   90.00
#
_symmetry.space_group_name_H-M   'P 1'
#
loop_
_entity.id
_entity.type
_entity.pdbx_description
1 polymer ?
#
loop_
_entity_poly.entity_id
_entity_poly.type
_entity_poly.pdbx_seq_one_letter_code
_entity_poly.pdbx_strand_id
1 'polypeptide(L)'
;MTRPPTVAGLLLAAALITSCSAHPVPPPLVEDQSSVSSIKVRGVANTVNELVVKALDDVMGFWENDTSLKPPFTPPGMFVAVDSPRQSARGCSAEVSYIAYCGDGIIWNVTGMSKISELAGELAVTFMVADTLGMYIQRQQGLSISYETAADCLAGVYLHYVDNGDSTAYPTATSKDTATGVGAGLVALTGNRTDDHGEDVTDGVLETRMHAFGNGLNGTPETCLSQHARN
;
A
#
# COMPACT_ATOMS: atom_id res chain seq x y z
N MET A 1 45.63 -65.19 54.83
CA MET A 1 45.43 -65.25 53.36
C MET A 1 43.94 -65.25 53.10
N THR A 2 43.42 -64.21 52.43
CA THR A 2 42.30 -64.20 51.45
C THR A 2 41.70 -62.78 51.35
N ARG A 3 42.10 -62.02 50.31
CA ARG A 3 41.34 -60.89 49.73
C ARG A 3 40.19 -61.49 48.90
N PRO A 4 39.00 -60.85 48.83
CA PRO A 4 38.64 -60.03 47.64
C PRO A 4 37.50 -58.99 47.93
N PRO A 5 36.82 -58.39 46.92
CA PRO A 5 37.32 -57.72 45.72
C PRO A 5 36.88 -56.24 45.62
N THR A 6 37.58 -55.53 44.74
CA THR A 6 37.37 -54.16 44.28
C THR A 6 36.08 -54.05 43.45
N VAL A 7 35.21 -53.07 43.75
CA VAL A 7 34.06 -52.69 42.91
C VAL A 7 34.42 -51.40 42.18
N ALA A 8 34.49 -51.50 40.85
CA ALA A 8 34.66 -50.38 39.93
C ALA A 8 33.32 -49.62 39.80
N GLY A 9 33.29 -48.36 40.22
CA GLY A 9 32.15 -47.46 40.02
C GLY A 9 32.20 -46.83 38.62
N LEU A 10 31.23 -47.19 37.79
CA LEU A 10 30.98 -46.63 36.47
C LEU A 10 30.37 -45.21 36.64
N LEU A 11 31.07 -44.17 36.19
CA LEU A 11 30.51 -42.80 36.08
C LEU A 11 29.68 -42.71 34.79
N LEU A 12 28.35 -42.67 34.91
CA LEU A 12 27.45 -42.26 33.83
C LEU A 12 27.42 -40.72 33.79
N ALA A 13 28.02 -40.12 32.76
CA ALA A 13 27.81 -38.71 32.43
C ALA A 13 26.54 -38.59 31.58
N ALA A 14 25.46 -38.05 32.15
CA ALA A 14 24.26 -37.68 31.42
C ALA A 14 24.51 -36.37 30.65
N ALA A 15 24.63 -36.45 29.33
CA ALA A 15 24.67 -35.28 28.46
C ALA A 15 23.25 -34.73 28.28
N LEU A 16 22.99 -33.55 28.86
CA LEU A 16 21.81 -32.75 28.59
C LEU A 16 21.94 -32.14 27.19
N ILE A 17 21.23 -32.71 26.21
CA ILE A 17 21.07 -32.11 24.88
C ILE A 17 19.98 -31.05 25.01
N THR A 18 20.36 -29.82 25.35
CA THR A 18 19.51 -28.63 25.16
C THR A 18 19.31 -28.43 23.67
N SER A 19 18.18 -28.90 23.17
CA SER A 19 17.74 -28.66 21.80
C SER A 19 17.32 -27.20 21.67
N CYS A 20 18.24 -26.34 21.20
CA CYS A 20 17.88 -25.02 20.72
C CYS A 20 17.01 -25.19 19.46
N SER A 21 15.70 -25.03 19.60
CA SER A 21 14.83 -24.79 18.45
C SER A 21 15.25 -23.48 17.81
N ALA A 22 16.06 -23.56 16.75
CA ALA A 22 16.35 -22.41 15.91
C ALA A 22 15.03 -21.98 15.27
N HIS A 23 14.51 -20.83 15.67
CA HIS A 23 13.46 -20.16 14.93
C HIS A 23 13.97 -19.92 13.50
N PRO A 24 13.18 -20.25 12.45
CA PRO A 24 13.58 -19.94 11.08
C PRO A 24 13.81 -18.43 11.00
N VAL A 25 15.04 -18.05 10.66
CA VAL A 25 15.40 -16.67 10.39
C VAL A 25 14.54 -16.22 9.21
N PRO A 26 13.74 -15.15 9.34
CA PRO A 26 12.99 -14.63 8.21
C PRO A 26 13.97 -14.30 7.09
N PRO A 27 13.61 -14.58 5.82
CA PRO A 27 14.48 -14.28 4.70
C PRO A 27 14.91 -12.80 4.75
N PRO A 28 16.17 -12.49 4.39
CA PRO A 28 16.62 -11.11 4.34
C PRO A 28 15.70 -10.31 3.42
N LEU A 29 15.32 -9.10 3.86
CA LEU A 29 14.59 -8.14 3.05
C LEU A 29 15.39 -7.93 1.76
N VAL A 30 14.83 -8.34 0.62
CA VAL A 30 15.46 -8.12 -0.68
C VAL A 30 15.08 -6.71 -1.09
N GLU A 31 16.09 -5.85 -1.29
CA GLU A 31 15.91 -4.53 -1.89
C GLU A 31 15.69 -4.77 -3.39
N ASP A 32 14.44 -4.75 -3.83
CA ASP A 32 14.09 -4.91 -5.24
C ASP A 32 14.36 -3.58 -5.95
N GLN A 33 15.46 -3.51 -6.68
CA GLN A 33 15.84 -2.33 -7.45
C GLN A 33 15.36 -2.48 -8.89
N SER A 34 14.12 -2.08 -9.14
CA SER A 34 13.63 -1.90 -10.51
C SER A 34 14.32 -0.67 -11.12
N SER A 35 15.03 -0.86 -12.23
CA SER A 35 15.92 0.14 -12.85
C SER A 35 15.21 1.30 -13.55
N VAL A 36 13.88 1.38 -13.45
CA VAL A 36 13.03 2.35 -14.17
C VAL A 36 12.54 3.47 -13.25
N SER A 37 12.51 3.24 -11.93
CA SER A 37 12.03 4.22 -10.95
C SER A 37 13.03 4.42 -9.82
N SER A 38 13.06 5.63 -9.24
CA SER A 38 13.87 5.91 -8.04
C SER A 38 13.26 5.30 -6.76
N ILE A 39 12.06 4.74 -6.85
CA ILE A 39 11.33 4.11 -5.75
C ILE A 39 12.04 2.83 -5.33
N LYS A 40 12.51 2.82 -4.08
CA LYS A 40 13.11 1.64 -3.45
C LYS A 40 12.07 0.90 -2.62
N VAL A 41 11.72 -0.31 -3.05
CA VAL A 41 10.78 -1.17 -2.33
C VAL A 41 11.55 -2.06 -1.35
N ARG A 42 11.11 -2.05 -0.09
CA ARG A 42 11.56 -3.01 0.92
C ARG A 42 10.52 -4.12 1.05
N GLY A 43 10.96 -5.37 1.22
CA GLY A 43 10.05 -6.46 1.59
C GLY A 43 10.15 -7.65 0.66
N VAL A 44 9.00 -8.17 0.26
CA VAL A 44 8.89 -9.42 -0.51
C VAL A 44 8.94 -9.14 -2.01
N ALA A 45 9.83 -9.83 -2.72
CA ALA A 45 9.92 -9.76 -4.18
C ALA A 45 8.69 -10.44 -4.83
N ASN A 46 7.99 -9.71 -5.70
CA ASN A 46 6.82 -10.19 -6.42
C ASN A 46 6.62 -9.36 -7.70
N THR A 47 6.13 -9.96 -8.79
CA THR A 47 5.88 -9.26 -10.05
C THR A 47 4.85 -8.14 -9.93
N VAL A 48 3.91 -8.22 -8.99
CA VAL A 48 2.96 -7.13 -8.75
C VAL A 48 3.64 -5.86 -8.22
N ASN A 49 4.83 -5.97 -7.61
CA ASN A 49 5.57 -4.80 -7.17
C ASN A 49 5.96 -3.92 -8.35
N GLU A 50 6.25 -4.49 -9.53
CA GLU A 50 6.54 -3.70 -10.73
C GLU A 50 5.33 -2.86 -11.15
N LEU A 51 4.11 -3.42 -11.04
CA LEU A 51 2.87 -2.68 -11.33
C LEU A 51 2.62 -1.58 -10.30
N VAL A 52 2.82 -1.87 -9.02
CA VAL A 52 2.65 -0.89 -7.94
C VAL A 52 3.70 0.23 -8.07
N VAL A 53 4.96 -0.09 -8.34
CA VAL A 53 6.04 0.89 -8.56
C VAL A 53 5.76 1.74 -9.80
N LYS A 54 5.34 1.14 -10.92
CA LYS A 54 4.91 1.87 -12.12
C LYS A 54 3.79 2.87 -11.80
N ALA A 55 2.77 2.43 -11.06
CA ALA A 55 1.66 3.29 -10.67
C ALA A 55 2.11 4.42 -9.71
N LEU A 56 2.95 4.10 -8.71
CA LEU A 56 3.48 5.10 -7.78
C LEU A 56 4.30 6.15 -8.51
N ASP A 57 5.18 5.74 -9.42
CA ASP A 57 6.04 6.64 -10.20
C ASP A 57 5.21 7.63 -11.04
N ASP A 58 4.19 7.13 -11.75
CA ASP A 58 3.32 7.96 -12.59
C ASP A 58 2.42 8.89 -11.77
N VAL A 59 1.78 8.38 -10.72
CA VAL A 59 0.90 9.18 -9.85
C VAL A 59 1.69 10.25 -9.08
N MET A 60 2.86 9.90 -8.53
CA MET A 60 3.70 10.89 -7.85
C MET A 60 4.24 11.92 -8.84
N GLY A 61 4.70 11.50 -10.02
CA GLY A 61 5.14 12.42 -11.06
C GLY A 61 4.04 13.39 -11.51
N PHE A 62 2.79 12.94 -11.56
CA PHE A 62 1.63 13.81 -11.78
C PHE A 62 1.51 14.87 -10.68
N TRP A 63 1.52 14.47 -9.40
CA TRP A 63 1.33 15.38 -8.27
C TRP A 63 2.52 16.31 -8.01
N GLU A 64 3.75 15.88 -8.30
CA GLU A 64 4.96 16.71 -8.22
C GLU A 64 4.90 17.89 -9.22
N ASN A 65 4.24 17.70 -10.35
CA ASN A 65 4.03 18.74 -11.36
C ASN A 65 2.82 19.62 -11.07
N ASP A 66 1.96 19.26 -10.12
CA ASP A 66 0.82 20.07 -9.72
C ASP A 66 1.28 21.28 -8.89
N THR A 67 0.95 22.48 -9.37
CA THR A 67 1.30 23.74 -8.70
C THR A 67 0.16 24.32 -7.87
N SER A 68 -1.00 23.67 -7.86
CA SER A 68 -2.22 24.13 -7.17
C SER A 68 -2.21 23.77 -5.68
N LEU A 69 -1.59 22.65 -5.29
CA LEU A 69 -1.49 22.23 -3.88
C LEU A 69 -0.72 23.23 -3.00
N LYS A 70 -1.19 23.42 -1.77
CA LYS A 70 -0.64 24.36 -0.77
C LYS A 70 -0.72 23.75 0.64
N PRO A 71 0.38 23.15 1.15
CA PRO A 71 1.73 23.14 0.59
C PRO A 71 1.86 22.26 -0.68
N PRO A 72 2.91 22.45 -1.51
CA PRO A 72 3.18 21.57 -2.64
C PRO A 72 3.34 20.12 -2.22
N PHE A 73 3.03 19.19 -3.13
CA PHE A 73 3.21 17.77 -2.90
C PHE A 73 4.67 17.43 -2.58
N THR A 74 4.87 16.55 -1.60
CA THR A 74 6.18 15.97 -1.28
C THR A 74 6.05 14.45 -1.20
N PRO A 75 6.77 13.65 -2.00
CA PRO A 75 6.61 12.20 -2.03
C PRO A 75 6.74 11.52 -0.65
N PRO A 76 6.04 10.38 -0.42
CA PRO A 76 6.28 9.53 0.74
C PRO A 76 7.74 9.06 0.81
N GLY A 77 8.28 8.94 2.02
CA GLY A 77 9.69 8.58 2.25
C GLY A 77 9.97 7.08 2.26
N MET A 78 8.92 6.24 2.21
CA MET A 78 9.05 4.80 2.46
C MET A 78 8.03 3.98 1.67
N PHE A 79 8.49 2.89 1.06
CA PHE A 79 7.66 1.94 0.30
C PHE A 79 7.94 0.51 0.74
N VAL A 80 6.89 -0.24 1.09
CA VAL A 80 7.04 -1.60 1.65
C VAL A 80 6.03 -2.58 1.06
N ALA A 81 6.53 -3.71 0.55
CA ALA A 81 5.73 -4.84 0.10
C ALA A 81 5.70 -5.94 1.17
N VAL A 82 4.51 -6.33 1.65
CA VAL A 82 4.32 -7.40 2.64
C VAL A 82 3.58 -8.60 2.04
N ASP A 83 3.87 -9.82 2.49
CA ASP A 83 3.19 -11.07 2.06
C ASP A 83 1.89 -11.36 2.81
N SER A 84 1.71 -10.74 3.98
CA SER A 84 0.61 -11.01 4.90
C SER A 84 0.00 -9.71 5.39
N PRO A 85 -1.36 -9.64 5.46
CA PRO A 85 -2.04 -8.47 6.00
C PRO A 85 -1.64 -8.17 7.45
N ARG A 86 -1.11 -9.15 8.19
CA ARG A 86 -0.75 -9.05 9.62
C ARG A 86 0.62 -8.48 9.89
N GLN A 87 1.45 -8.28 8.88
CA GLN A 87 2.74 -7.65 9.09
C GLN A 87 2.52 -6.14 9.23
N SER A 88 2.43 -5.67 10.47
CA SER A 88 2.60 -4.25 10.76
C SER A 88 4.02 -3.86 10.39
N ALA A 89 4.20 -3.34 9.18
CA ALA A 89 5.36 -2.53 8.88
C ALA A 89 5.35 -1.34 9.86
N ARG A 90 6.52 -0.99 10.38
CA ARG A 90 6.73 0.01 11.43
C ARG A 90 5.97 1.31 11.11
N GLY A 91 4.78 1.50 11.70
CA GLY A 91 3.92 2.67 11.42
C GLY A 91 2.44 2.37 11.15
N CYS A 92 2.05 1.16 10.71
CA CYS A 92 0.63 0.78 10.67
C CYS A 92 0.28 -0.01 11.93
N SER A 93 -0.76 0.38 12.67
CA SER A 93 -1.33 -0.48 13.73
C SER A 93 -2.32 -1.53 13.20
N ALA A 94 -2.69 -1.43 11.92
CA ALA A 94 -3.78 -2.19 11.31
C ALA A 94 -3.33 -3.21 10.25
N GLU A 95 -4.21 -4.16 9.93
CA GLU A 95 -3.99 -5.13 8.85
C GLU A 95 -4.12 -4.48 7.46
N VAL A 96 -3.13 -4.67 6.58
CA VAL A 96 -3.16 -4.12 5.21
C VAL A 96 -3.71 -5.17 4.23
N SER A 97 -4.97 -5.02 3.81
CA SER A 97 -5.61 -5.96 2.87
C SER A 97 -5.12 -5.81 1.43
N TYR A 98 -4.91 -4.56 0.97
CA TYR A 98 -4.47 -4.23 -0.38
C TYR A 98 -3.30 -3.27 -0.35
N ILE A 99 -3.57 -2.00 -0.02
CA ILE A 99 -2.59 -0.92 0.08
C ILE A 99 -3.07 0.05 1.16
N ALA A 100 -2.14 0.67 1.87
CA ALA A 100 -2.42 1.64 2.90
C ALA A 100 -1.31 2.69 2.97
N TYR A 101 -1.71 3.87 3.42
CA TYR A 101 -0.80 4.92 3.84
C TYR A 101 -0.57 4.82 5.35
N CYS A 102 0.68 4.75 5.80
CA CYS A 102 1.02 4.69 7.22
C CYS A 102 2.25 5.54 7.56
N GLY A 103 2.12 6.44 8.53
CA GLY A 103 3.23 7.30 8.95
C GLY A 103 3.71 8.21 7.82
N ASP A 104 4.89 7.96 7.26
CA ASP A 104 5.45 8.70 6.12
C ASP A 104 5.59 7.81 4.86
N GLY A 105 4.96 6.63 4.85
CA GLY A 105 5.15 5.63 3.82
C GLY A 105 3.87 4.98 3.29
N ILE A 106 4.05 4.23 2.20
CA ILE A 106 3.02 3.41 1.56
C ILE A 106 3.40 1.95 1.73
N ILE A 107 2.45 1.15 2.20
CA ILE A 107 2.61 -0.29 2.39
C ILE A 107 1.52 -1.01 1.59
N TRP A 108 1.87 -2.09 0.92
CA TRP A 108 0.91 -2.93 0.21
C TRP A 108 1.12 -4.42 0.47
N ASN A 109 0.03 -5.14 0.42
CA ASN A 109 -0.02 -6.58 0.50
C ASN A 109 0.06 -7.17 -0.90
N VAL A 110 1.16 -7.87 -1.21
CA VAL A 110 1.40 -8.43 -2.54
C VAL A 110 0.29 -9.40 -2.94
N THR A 111 -0.26 -10.19 -2.01
CA THR A 111 -1.36 -11.11 -2.31
C THR A 111 -2.64 -10.37 -2.72
N GLY A 112 -2.99 -9.31 -1.98
CA GLY A 112 -4.15 -8.48 -2.28
C GLY A 112 -4.00 -7.75 -3.62
N MET A 113 -2.83 -7.15 -3.84
CA MET A 113 -2.51 -6.43 -5.07
C MET A 113 -2.46 -7.36 -6.29
N SER A 114 -1.90 -8.57 -6.17
CA SER A 114 -1.91 -9.55 -7.25
C SER A 114 -3.34 -9.94 -7.62
N LYS A 115 -4.18 -10.20 -6.61
CA LYS A 115 -5.57 -10.59 -6.83
C LYS A 115 -6.36 -9.51 -7.56
N ILE A 116 -6.22 -8.23 -7.18
CA ILE A 116 -6.95 -7.16 -7.87
C ILE A 116 -6.41 -6.94 -9.29
N SER A 117 -5.09 -7.05 -9.49
CA SER A 117 -4.47 -6.98 -10.82
C SER A 117 -4.98 -8.08 -11.74
N GLU A 118 -5.13 -9.30 -11.24
CA GLU A 118 -5.67 -10.43 -12.02
C GLU A 118 -7.15 -10.26 -12.36
N LEU A 119 -7.93 -9.68 -11.44
CA LEU A 119 -9.38 -9.51 -11.61
C LEU A 119 -9.75 -8.33 -12.52
N ALA A 120 -9.00 -7.23 -12.44
CA ALA A 120 -9.42 -5.95 -13.01
C ALA A 120 -8.29 -5.17 -13.72
N GLY A 121 -7.12 -5.79 -13.88
CA GLY A 121 -6.01 -5.25 -14.65
C GLY A 121 -5.19 -4.19 -13.90
N GLU A 122 -4.22 -3.61 -14.61
CA GLU A 122 -3.27 -2.65 -14.03
C GLU A 122 -3.94 -1.37 -13.54
N LEU A 123 -4.99 -0.87 -14.22
CA LEU A 123 -5.66 0.38 -13.81
C LEU A 123 -6.43 0.24 -12.49
N ALA A 124 -6.78 -0.98 -12.06
CA ALA A 124 -7.31 -1.20 -10.72
C ALA A 124 -6.23 -1.01 -9.65
N VAL A 125 -5.01 -1.50 -9.92
CA VAL A 125 -3.83 -1.23 -9.08
C VAL A 125 -3.51 0.25 -9.07
N THR A 126 -3.54 0.91 -10.23
CA THR A 126 -3.30 2.35 -10.36
C THR A 126 -4.32 3.16 -9.58
N PHE A 127 -5.60 2.83 -9.67
CA PHE A 127 -6.64 3.49 -8.88
C PHE A 127 -6.37 3.36 -7.38
N MET A 128 -6.06 2.15 -6.88
CA MET A 128 -5.77 1.93 -5.45
C MET A 128 -4.55 2.73 -4.98
N VAL A 129 -3.54 2.88 -5.84
CA VAL A 129 -2.36 3.72 -5.57
C VAL A 129 -2.75 5.20 -5.56
N ALA A 130 -3.53 5.67 -6.53
CA ALA A 130 -3.97 7.05 -6.64
C ALA A 130 -4.86 7.47 -5.45
N ASP A 131 -5.78 6.61 -5.03
CA ASP A 131 -6.62 6.78 -3.84
C ASP A 131 -5.76 6.85 -2.57
N THR A 132 -4.80 5.94 -2.41
CA THR A 132 -3.89 5.95 -1.24
C THR A 132 -3.01 7.21 -1.20
N LEU A 133 -2.51 7.67 -2.34
CA LEU A 133 -1.79 8.95 -2.42
C LEU A 133 -2.72 10.15 -2.21
N GLY A 134 -4.00 10.06 -2.57
CA GLY A 134 -5.02 11.04 -2.23
C GLY A 134 -5.15 11.25 -0.73
N MET A 135 -5.21 10.17 0.06
CA MET A 135 -5.20 10.25 1.53
C MET A 135 -3.91 10.90 2.06
N TYR A 136 -2.77 10.59 1.45
CA TYR A 136 -1.50 11.20 1.82
C TYR A 136 -1.49 12.72 1.53
N ILE A 137 -1.99 13.14 0.37
CA ILE A 137 -2.17 14.55 0.01
C ILE A 137 -3.08 15.23 1.02
N GLN A 138 -4.24 14.64 1.38
CA GLN A 138 -5.14 15.19 2.40
C GLN A 138 -4.39 15.54 3.69
N ARG A 139 -3.57 14.60 4.19
CA ARG A 139 -2.77 14.85 5.40
C ARG A 139 -1.77 16.00 5.21
N GLN A 140 -1.11 16.09 4.06
CA GLN A 140 -0.21 17.21 3.75
C GLN A 140 -0.95 18.56 3.69
N GLN A 141 -2.20 18.54 3.24
CA GLN A 141 -3.08 19.72 3.21
C GLN A 141 -3.77 19.99 4.56
N GLY A 142 -3.46 19.22 5.61
CA GLY A 142 -4.03 19.40 6.95
C GLY A 142 -5.49 18.93 7.10
N LEU A 143 -5.97 18.10 6.19
CA LEU A 143 -7.30 17.48 6.27
C LEU A 143 -7.24 16.13 6.99
N SER A 144 -8.38 15.68 7.53
CA SER A 144 -8.49 14.32 8.04
C SER A 144 -8.31 13.31 6.91
N ILE A 145 -7.60 12.22 7.22
CA ILE A 145 -7.44 11.06 6.33
C ILE A 145 -8.71 10.20 6.26
N SER A 146 -9.67 10.42 7.16
CA SER A 146 -10.96 9.72 7.17
C SER A 146 -11.89 10.12 6.02
N TYR A 147 -11.54 11.13 5.22
CA TYR A 147 -12.33 11.53 4.05
C TYR A 147 -11.93 10.69 2.83
N GLU A 148 -12.35 9.42 2.80
CA GLU A 148 -12.16 8.53 1.64
C GLU A 148 -12.75 9.13 0.35
N THR A 149 -13.83 9.89 0.46
CA THR A 149 -14.41 10.62 -0.67
C THR A 149 -13.47 11.69 -1.24
N ALA A 150 -12.64 12.33 -0.41
CA ALA A 150 -11.61 13.25 -0.91
C ALA A 150 -10.50 12.50 -1.65
N ALA A 151 -10.09 11.33 -1.14
CA ALA A 151 -9.11 10.46 -1.77
C ALA A 151 -9.61 9.95 -3.13
N ASP A 152 -10.85 9.49 -3.21
CA ASP A 152 -11.52 9.07 -4.45
C ASP A 152 -11.58 10.23 -5.46
N CYS A 153 -11.93 11.44 -5.00
CA CYS A 153 -11.96 12.62 -5.86
C CYS A 153 -10.57 12.96 -6.41
N LEU A 154 -9.53 12.94 -5.58
CA LEU A 154 -8.16 13.16 -6.02
C LEU A 154 -7.69 12.06 -7.00
N ALA A 155 -8.08 10.80 -6.77
CA ALA A 155 -7.84 9.72 -7.72
C ALA A 155 -8.55 9.97 -9.06
N GLY A 156 -9.75 10.55 -9.05
CA GLY A 156 -10.47 11.00 -10.24
C GLY A 156 -9.74 12.09 -11.01
N VAL A 157 -9.13 13.06 -10.32
CA VAL A 157 -8.31 14.10 -10.95
C VAL A 157 -7.12 13.49 -11.70
N TYR A 158 -6.40 12.54 -11.07
CA TYR A 158 -5.30 11.84 -11.73
C TYR A 158 -5.77 10.94 -12.88
N LEU A 159 -6.87 10.19 -12.72
CA LEU A 159 -7.34 9.31 -13.78
C LEU A 159 -7.94 10.07 -14.98
N HIS A 160 -8.36 11.33 -14.80
CA HIS A 160 -8.64 12.22 -15.92
C HIS A 160 -7.40 12.49 -16.79
N TYR A 161 -6.24 12.71 -16.15
CA TYR A 161 -4.96 12.85 -16.85
C TYR A 161 -4.56 11.57 -17.62
N VAL A 162 -4.83 10.39 -17.04
CA VAL A 162 -4.65 9.11 -17.75
C VAL A 162 -5.59 8.99 -18.95
N ASP A 163 -6.88 9.28 -18.76
CA ASP A 163 -7.91 9.18 -19.82
C ASP A 163 -7.68 10.15 -20.99
N ASN A 164 -7.05 11.30 -20.73
CA ASN A 164 -6.66 12.25 -21.77
C ASN A 164 -5.42 11.80 -22.57
N GLY A 165 -4.77 10.70 -22.18
CA GLY A 165 -3.57 10.16 -22.84
C GLY A 165 -2.29 10.90 -22.45
N ASP A 166 -2.32 11.70 -21.39
CA ASP A 166 -1.15 12.47 -20.94
C ASP A 166 -0.18 11.62 -20.11
N SER A 167 -0.65 10.51 -19.52
CA SER A 167 0.20 9.56 -18.79
C SER A 167 1.13 8.79 -19.71
N THR A 168 2.44 8.90 -19.46
CA THR A 168 3.45 8.10 -20.15
C THR A 168 3.47 6.64 -19.71
N ALA A 169 2.95 6.33 -18.52
CA ALA A 169 2.85 4.95 -18.03
C ALA A 169 1.67 4.20 -18.67
N TYR A 170 0.61 4.92 -19.08
CA TYR A 170 -0.64 4.36 -19.60
C TYR A 170 -1.07 5.01 -20.93
N PRO A 171 -0.21 5.06 -21.98
CA PRO A 171 -0.49 5.82 -23.21
C PRO A 171 -1.61 5.21 -24.08
N THR A 172 -2.05 3.99 -23.77
CA THR A 172 -3.10 3.27 -24.49
C THR A 172 -4.32 2.98 -23.62
N ALA A 173 -4.38 3.52 -22.40
CA ALA A 173 -5.55 3.36 -21.54
C ALA A 173 -6.78 3.99 -22.21
N THR A 174 -7.92 3.33 -22.10
CA THR A 174 -9.20 3.88 -22.52
C THR A 174 -10.06 4.18 -21.30
N SER A 175 -11.01 5.12 -21.43
CA SER A 175 -11.98 5.38 -20.34
C SER A 175 -12.77 4.14 -19.92
N LYS A 176 -12.90 3.13 -20.80
CA LYS A 176 -13.51 1.84 -20.44
C LYS A 176 -12.60 1.04 -19.51
N ASP A 177 -11.30 1.01 -19.78
CA ASP A 177 -10.32 0.33 -18.94
C ASP A 177 -10.24 1.03 -17.58
N THR A 178 -10.20 2.36 -17.57
CA THR A 178 -10.24 3.19 -16.35
C THR A 178 -11.51 2.92 -15.54
N ALA A 179 -12.69 2.96 -16.16
CA ALA A 179 -13.95 2.67 -15.47
C ALA A 179 -14.00 1.26 -14.89
N THR A 180 -13.43 0.26 -15.58
CA THR A 180 -13.34 -1.12 -15.08
C THR A 180 -12.41 -1.21 -13.88
N GLY A 181 -11.23 -0.59 -13.97
CA GLY A 181 -10.24 -0.57 -12.89
C GLY A 181 -10.77 0.13 -11.63
N VAL A 182 -11.36 1.31 -11.80
CA VAL A 182 -11.97 2.11 -10.72
C VAL A 182 -13.11 1.36 -10.06
N GLY A 183 -14.02 0.78 -10.83
CA GLY A 183 -15.15 0.03 -10.29
C GLY A 183 -14.70 -1.15 -9.41
N ALA A 184 -13.70 -1.91 -9.87
CA ALA A 184 -13.15 -3.00 -9.09
C ALA A 184 -12.38 -2.51 -7.84
N GLY A 185 -11.62 -1.43 -7.97
CA GLY A 185 -10.89 -0.81 -6.88
C GLY A 185 -11.82 -0.31 -5.78
N LEU A 186 -12.84 0.49 -6.12
CA LEU A 186 -13.84 0.99 -5.18
C LEU A 186 -14.57 -0.15 -4.45
N VAL A 187 -14.97 -1.20 -5.17
CA VAL A 187 -15.61 -2.37 -4.55
C VAL A 187 -14.65 -3.07 -3.59
N ALA A 188 -13.38 -3.24 -3.95
CA ALA A 188 -12.37 -3.86 -3.09
C ALA A 188 -12.07 -3.05 -1.83
N LEU A 189 -12.15 -1.72 -1.92
CA LEU A 189 -11.96 -0.80 -0.79
C LEU A 189 -13.22 -0.60 0.06
N THR A 190 -14.38 -1.09 -0.38
CA THR A 190 -15.62 -0.98 0.38
C THR A 190 -15.57 -1.90 1.62
N GLY A 191 -15.52 -1.30 2.81
CA GLY A 191 -15.73 -1.98 4.10
C GLY A 191 -14.52 -2.67 4.73
N ASN A 192 -13.29 -2.39 4.27
CA ASN A 192 -12.06 -2.97 4.83
C ASN A 192 -10.89 -1.97 4.86
N ARG A 193 -11.15 -0.69 5.14
CA ARG A 193 -10.10 0.34 5.15
C ARG A 193 -9.94 0.98 6.50
N THR A 194 -8.72 0.97 7.00
CA THR A 194 -8.35 1.56 8.28
C THR A 194 -7.21 2.56 8.11
N ASP A 195 -7.16 3.58 8.95
CA ASP A 195 -6.00 4.48 9.03
C ASP A 195 -4.78 3.81 9.70
N ASP A 196 -3.73 4.61 9.89
CA ASP A 196 -2.50 4.23 10.58
C ASP A 196 -2.69 3.94 12.08
N HIS A 197 -3.87 4.26 12.63
CA HIS A 197 -4.30 3.95 13.99
C HIS A 197 -5.27 2.75 14.08
N GLY A 198 -5.70 2.20 12.95
CA GLY A 198 -6.62 1.07 12.90
C GLY A 198 -8.09 1.48 13.06
N GLU A 199 -8.39 2.77 12.93
CA GLU A 199 -9.76 3.27 12.88
C GLU A 199 -10.32 3.08 11.48
N ASP A 200 -11.58 2.64 11.40
CA ASP A 200 -12.29 2.53 10.12
C ASP A 200 -12.44 3.93 9.52
N VAL A 201 -11.77 4.13 8.39
CA VAL A 201 -11.81 5.39 7.64
C VAL A 201 -12.81 5.32 6.49
N THR A 202 -13.56 4.23 6.35
CA THR A 202 -14.58 4.09 5.31
C THR A 202 -15.68 5.14 5.50
N ASP A 203 -15.49 6.32 4.92
CA ASP A 203 -16.53 7.33 4.78
C ASP A 203 -17.28 7.12 3.45
N GLY A 204 -18.60 7.14 3.54
CA GLY A 204 -19.49 6.95 2.41
C GLY A 204 -19.73 5.48 2.02
N VAL A 205 -20.94 5.23 1.50
CA VAL A 205 -21.24 4.00 0.77
C VAL A 205 -20.59 4.03 -0.62
N LEU A 206 -20.54 2.88 -1.30
CA LEU A 206 -19.98 2.78 -2.67
C LEU A 206 -20.53 3.87 -3.61
N GLU A 207 -21.82 4.20 -3.51
CA GLU A 207 -22.44 5.26 -4.32
C GLU A 207 -21.81 6.65 -4.08
N THR A 208 -21.60 7.06 -2.84
CA THR A 208 -21.00 8.36 -2.51
C THR A 208 -19.54 8.43 -2.93
N ARG A 209 -18.83 7.31 -2.86
CA ARG A 209 -17.44 7.19 -3.31
C ARG A 209 -17.31 7.26 -4.84
N MET A 210 -18.17 6.55 -5.56
CA MET A 210 -18.29 6.67 -7.03
C MET A 210 -18.63 8.10 -7.46
N HIS A 211 -19.52 8.77 -6.74
CA HIS A 211 -19.85 10.17 -7.01
C HIS A 211 -18.65 11.10 -6.77
N ALA A 212 -17.91 10.91 -5.68
CA ALA A 212 -16.72 11.70 -5.37
C ALA A 212 -15.62 11.51 -6.43
N PHE A 213 -15.36 10.27 -6.86
CA PHE A 213 -14.49 9.98 -7.99
C PHE A 213 -14.93 10.71 -9.27
N GLY A 214 -16.23 10.69 -9.58
CA GLY A 214 -16.81 11.38 -10.74
C GLY A 214 -16.65 12.91 -10.68
N ASN A 215 -16.67 13.50 -9.48
CA ASN A 215 -16.35 14.92 -9.30
C ASN A 215 -14.89 15.21 -9.66
N GLY A 216 -13.97 14.32 -9.27
CA GLY A 216 -12.56 14.39 -9.61
C GLY A 216 -12.30 14.38 -11.11
N LEU A 217 -12.99 13.51 -11.86
CA LEU A 217 -12.85 13.43 -13.32
C LEU A 217 -13.14 14.75 -14.05
N ASN A 218 -13.97 15.61 -13.46
CA ASN A 218 -14.37 16.90 -14.04
C ASN A 218 -13.88 18.09 -13.20
N GLY A 219 -13.00 17.83 -12.24
CA GLY A 219 -12.65 18.75 -11.18
C GLY A 219 -11.17 19.14 -11.17
N THR A 220 -10.79 19.78 -10.07
CA THR A 220 -9.42 20.14 -9.74
C THR A 220 -9.08 19.66 -8.33
N PRO A 221 -7.79 19.61 -7.95
CA PRO A 221 -7.41 19.28 -6.58
C PRO A 221 -8.10 20.18 -5.54
N GLU A 222 -8.23 21.48 -5.84
CA GLU A 222 -8.94 22.43 -4.98
C GLU A 222 -10.42 22.06 -4.78
N THR A 223 -11.10 21.60 -5.84
CA THR A 223 -12.51 21.16 -5.71
C THR A 223 -12.66 19.92 -4.83
N CYS A 224 -11.69 19.00 -4.86
CA CYS A 224 -11.71 17.80 -4.01
C CYS A 224 -11.42 18.13 -2.55
N LEU A 225 -10.47 19.04 -2.29
CA LEU A 225 -10.04 19.41 -0.94
C LEU A 225 -11.03 20.35 -0.23
N SER A 226 -11.60 21.32 -0.96
CA SER A 226 -12.50 22.34 -0.40
C SER A 226 -13.84 21.79 0.11
N GLN A 227 -14.29 20.64 -0.40
CA GLN A 227 -15.50 19.95 0.08
C GLN A 227 -15.37 19.51 1.54
N HIS A 228 -14.14 19.30 2.02
CA HIS A 228 -13.83 18.78 3.35
C HIS A 228 -13.06 19.77 4.24
N ALA A 229 -12.73 20.95 3.71
CA ALA A 229 -12.05 22.02 4.45
C ALA A 229 -12.94 22.76 5.48
N ARG A 230 -14.20 22.33 5.65
CA ARG A 230 -15.16 22.92 6.59
C ARG A 230 -15.48 21.92 7.71
N ASN A 231 -14.68 21.94 8.77
CA ASN A 231 -15.09 21.61 10.15
C ASN A 231 -14.13 22.28 11.14
#